data_AF-A0A0G0KME2-F1
#
_entry.id   AF-A0A0G0KME2-F1
#
_cell.length_a   1.000
_cell.length_b   1.000
_cell.length_c   1.000
_cell.angle_alpha   90.00
_cell.angle_beta   90.00
_cell.angle_gamma   90.00
#
_symmetry.space_group_name_H-M   'P 1'
#
loop_
_entity.id
_entity.type
_entity.pdbx_description
1 polymer ?
#
loop_
_entity_poly.entity_id
_entity_poly.type
_entity_poly.pdbx_seq_one_letter_code
_entity_poly.pdbx_strand_id
1 'polypeptide(L)'
;MSVAQDLLKRLPDGVAPGWDLLVDGVLIPMREMSLIHPKFGEVRFGLSPAGKYGTWGFAEVGGGGAVDVPFFMHPELGLMVGLVQQPRPFMSTEPVWNLPRGFMDPGETHFESAVRELKEEVGAKGGKRVFLLDGDPVNPNSTFFVTVGKNDDGTD
;
A
#
# COMPACT_ATOMS: atom_id res chain seq x y z
N MET A 1 -10.75 12.99 9.69
CA MET A 1 -9.36 13.04 10.21
C MET A 1 -8.48 12.29 9.23
N SER A 2 -7.25 12.75 8.98
CA SER A 2 -6.33 12.06 8.07
C SER A 2 -5.89 10.74 8.73
N VAL A 3 -6.01 9.63 8.01
CA VAL A 3 -5.54 8.30 8.45
C VAL A 3 -4.03 8.31 8.69
N ALA A 4 -3.29 9.20 8.02
CA ALA A 4 -1.86 9.36 8.23
C ALA A 4 -1.50 10.00 9.59
N GLN A 5 -2.46 10.53 10.35
CA GLN A 5 -2.20 11.07 11.70
C GLN A 5 -1.85 10.01 12.73
N ASP A 6 -2.32 8.78 12.55
CA ASP A 6 -2.03 7.69 13.48
C ASP A 6 -0.74 6.93 13.11
N LEU A 7 -0.21 7.15 11.90
CA LEU A 7 1.00 6.48 11.41
C LEU A 7 2.30 7.10 11.95
N LEU A 8 2.30 8.39 12.29
CA LEU A 8 3.50 9.12 12.67
C LEU A 8 3.25 10.08 13.81
N LYS A 9 4.25 10.21 14.69
CA LYS A 9 4.31 11.26 15.69
C LYS A 9 5.05 12.48 15.15
N ARG A 10 4.61 13.66 15.56
CA ARG A 10 5.33 14.90 15.29
C ARG A 10 6.70 14.89 15.99
N LEU A 11 7.71 15.45 15.34
CA LEU A 11 9.01 15.71 15.98
C LEU A 11 8.86 16.69 17.16
N PRO A 12 9.45 16.41 18.34
CA PRO A 12 9.38 17.31 19.48
C PRO A 12 9.98 18.69 19.21
N ASP A 13 9.54 19.67 19.99
CA ASP A 13 10.14 21.01 19.96
C ASP A 13 11.62 20.95 20.37
N GLY A 14 12.46 21.68 19.64
CA GLY A 14 13.89 21.79 19.88
C GLY A 14 14.73 20.69 19.22
N VAL A 15 14.10 19.67 18.64
CA VAL A 15 14.80 18.60 17.93
C VAL A 15 14.93 18.97 16.44
N ALA A 16 16.17 18.94 15.93
CA ALA A 16 16.43 19.10 14.51
C ALA A 16 16.06 17.80 13.76
N PRO A 17 15.42 17.88 12.57
CA PRO A 17 15.24 16.71 11.73
C PRO A 17 16.60 16.14 11.27
N GLY A 18 16.69 14.83 11.11
CA GLY A 18 17.86 14.15 10.53
C GLY A 18 17.90 14.21 8.99
N TRP A 19 17.22 15.17 8.39
CA TRP A 19 17.03 15.32 6.94
C TRP A 19 16.88 16.80 6.59
N ASP A 20 17.24 17.12 5.36
CA ASP A 20 17.07 18.44 4.75
C ASP A 20 15.96 18.36 3.70
N LEU A 21 14.97 19.27 3.72
CA LEU A 21 14.10 19.45 2.56
C LEU A 21 14.69 20.51 1.64
N LEU A 22 14.89 20.12 0.39
CA LEU A 22 15.17 21.03 -0.69
C LEU A 22 13.90 21.22 -1.54
N VAL A 23 13.46 22.46 -1.70
CA VAL A 23 12.41 22.83 -2.66
C VAL A 23 13.08 23.59 -3.79
N ASP A 24 13.05 23.01 -4.99
CA ASP A 24 13.76 23.54 -6.18
C ASP A 24 15.25 23.83 -5.91
N GLY A 25 15.89 22.94 -5.14
CA GLY A 25 17.30 23.06 -4.74
C GLY A 25 17.57 24.04 -3.60
N VAL A 26 16.54 24.70 -3.05
CA VAL A 26 16.65 25.63 -1.92
C VAL A 26 16.33 24.92 -0.61
N LEU A 27 17.23 25.01 0.36
CA LEU A 27 17.02 24.44 1.70
C LEU A 27 15.89 25.17 2.42
N ILE A 28 14.84 24.43 2.81
CA ILE A 28 13.70 24.96 3.56
C ILE A 28 13.70 24.36 4.98
N PRO A 29 13.86 25.18 6.03
CA PRO A 29 13.75 24.71 7.40
C PRO A 29 12.33 24.22 7.71
N MET A 30 12.21 22.99 8.18
CA MET A 30 10.92 22.44 8.62
C MET A 30 11.10 21.32 9.63
N ARG A 31 9.99 20.93 10.24
CA ARG A 31 9.92 19.86 11.26
C ARG A 31 9.01 18.73 10.86
N GLU A 32 8.20 18.95 9.83
CA GLU A 32 7.20 18.01 9.37
C GLU A 32 6.93 18.33 7.91
N MET A 33 6.72 17.29 7.11
CA MET A 33 6.35 17.40 5.72
C MET A 33 5.17 16.47 5.46
N SER A 34 4.19 16.97 4.72
CA SER A 34 3.07 16.17 4.21
C SER A 34 2.88 16.48 2.73
N LEU A 35 2.88 15.43 1.90
CA LEU A 35 2.56 15.47 0.49
C LEU A 35 1.21 14.79 0.28
N ILE A 36 0.20 15.57 -0.10
CA ILE A 36 -1.17 15.09 -0.27
C ILE A 36 -1.50 15.05 -1.76
N HIS A 37 -1.90 13.86 -2.23
CA HIS A 37 -2.40 13.67 -3.59
C HIS A 37 -3.83 13.12 -3.55
N PRO A 38 -4.81 13.79 -4.20
CA PRO A 38 -6.23 13.50 -4.02
C PRO A 38 -6.67 12.10 -4.46
N LYS A 39 -5.90 11.43 -5.33
CA LYS A 39 -6.17 10.05 -5.77
C LYS A 39 -5.29 9.00 -5.11
N PHE A 40 -4.14 9.40 -4.57
CA PHE A 40 -3.11 8.44 -4.16
C PHE A 40 -3.07 8.33 -2.65
N GLY A 41 -3.16 9.46 -1.95
CA GLY A 41 -3.17 9.50 -0.50
C GLY A 41 -2.24 10.57 0.02
N GLU A 42 -1.77 10.35 1.25
CA GLU A 42 -0.92 11.28 1.96
C GLU A 42 0.37 10.59 2.39
N VAL A 43 1.51 11.13 1.93
CA VAL A 43 2.84 10.77 2.40
C VAL A 43 3.27 11.80 3.44
N ARG A 44 3.70 11.35 4.62
CA ARG A 44 4.22 12.21 5.68
C ARG A 44 5.58 11.72 6.12
N PHE A 45 6.40 12.65 6.60
CA PHE A 45 7.61 12.32 7.35
C PHE A 45 7.43 12.73 8.81
N GLY A 46 7.73 11.81 9.73
CA GLY A 46 7.65 12.06 11.17
C GLY A 46 8.46 11.04 11.96
N LEU A 47 8.20 10.94 13.25
CA LEU A 47 8.73 9.85 14.08
C LEU A 47 7.84 8.61 13.93
N SER A 48 8.46 7.43 14.00
CA SER A 48 7.74 6.16 14.07
C SER A 48 6.68 6.18 15.20
N PRO A 49 5.64 5.34 15.16
CA PRO A 49 4.62 5.31 16.22
C PRO A 49 5.22 5.15 17.64
N ALA A 50 6.33 4.42 17.75
CA ALA A 50 7.08 4.25 19.00
C ALA A 50 7.94 5.47 19.39
N GLY A 51 8.15 6.44 18.49
CA GLY A 51 8.92 7.66 18.72
C GLY A 51 10.44 7.48 18.64
N LYS A 52 10.93 6.34 18.12
CA LYS A 52 12.35 5.95 18.21
C LYS A 52 13.22 6.51 17.09
N TYR A 53 12.68 6.64 15.87
CA TYR A 53 13.42 7.04 14.68
C TYR A 53 12.52 7.79 13.71
N GLY A 54 13.11 8.60 12.83
CA GLY A 54 12.39 9.28 11.75
C GLY A 54 12.01 8.29 10.66
N THR A 55 10.79 8.39 10.13
CA THR A 55 10.29 7.49 9.09
C THR A 55 9.20 8.13 8.24
N TRP A 56 8.92 7.49 7.12
CA TRP A 56 7.85 7.84 6.20
C TRP A 56 6.58 7.06 6.56
N GLY A 57 5.46 7.76 6.66
CA GLY A 57 4.13 7.16 6.75
C GLY A 57 3.37 7.47 5.48
N PHE A 58 2.75 6.46 4.89
CA PHE A 58 1.86 6.64 3.74
C PHE A 58 0.48 6.10 4.08
N ALA A 59 -0.54 6.93 3.87
CA ALA A 59 -1.92 6.52 3.99
C ALA A 59 -2.60 6.67 2.63
N GLU A 60 -3.06 5.55 2.08
CA GLU A 60 -3.80 5.51 0.81
C GLU A 60 -5.21 6.10 0.98
N VAL A 61 -5.75 6.65 -0.11
CA VAL A 61 -7.16 7.08 -0.13
C VAL A 61 -8.05 5.89 0.21
N GLY A 62 -8.99 6.11 1.13
CA GLY A 62 -9.90 5.06 1.59
C GLY A 62 -9.26 3.96 2.46
N GLY A 63 -7.96 4.04 2.74
CA GLY A 63 -7.27 3.06 3.59
C GLY A 63 -6.68 1.86 2.84
N GLY A 64 -6.62 1.90 1.50
CA GLY A 64 -5.91 0.88 0.75
C GLY A 64 -6.49 0.56 -0.62
N GLY A 65 -6.33 -0.71 -0.98
CA GLY A 65 -6.86 -1.33 -2.18
C GLY A 65 -7.51 -2.67 -1.90
N ALA A 66 -7.62 -3.50 -2.94
CA ALA A 66 -7.97 -4.91 -2.84
C ALA A 66 -6.86 -5.78 -3.42
N VAL A 67 -6.60 -6.92 -2.80
CA VAL A 67 -5.79 -8.01 -3.38
C VAL A 67 -6.71 -9.18 -3.61
N ASP A 68 -6.87 -9.56 -4.87
CA ASP A 68 -7.76 -10.63 -5.27
C ASP A 68 -6.99 -11.93 -5.35
N VAL A 69 -7.59 -13.01 -4.85
CA VAL A 69 -7.08 -14.39 -5.03
C VAL A 69 -8.06 -15.14 -5.91
N PRO A 70 -7.96 -15.03 -7.25
CA PRO A 70 -8.77 -15.86 -8.13
C PRO A 70 -8.34 -17.31 -7.96
N PHE A 71 -9.28 -18.20 -7.69
CA PHE A 71 -8.98 -19.61 -7.60
C PHE A 71 -10.09 -20.48 -8.18
N PHE A 72 -9.74 -21.71 -8.56
CA PHE A 72 -10.69 -22.74 -8.90
C PHE A 72 -10.14 -24.12 -8.51
N MET A 73 -11.05 -25.09 -8.30
CA MET A 73 -10.67 -26.47 -8.04
C MET A 73 -10.63 -27.24 -9.35
N HIS A 74 -9.44 -27.74 -9.74
CA HIS A 74 -9.27 -28.66 -10.85
C HIS A 74 -9.40 -30.11 -10.37
N PRO A 75 -10.13 -31.00 -11.06
CA PRO A 75 -10.36 -32.38 -10.61
C PRO A 75 -9.08 -33.19 -10.37
N GLU A 76 -8.03 -32.95 -11.17
CA GLU A 76 -6.77 -33.70 -11.11
C GLU A 76 -5.62 -32.94 -10.46
N LEU A 77 -5.65 -31.61 -10.51
CA LEU A 77 -4.53 -30.75 -10.10
C LEU A 77 -4.77 -30.09 -8.75
N GLY A 78 -5.98 -30.21 -8.20
CA GLY A 78 -6.35 -29.57 -6.94
C GLY A 78 -6.62 -28.08 -7.09
N LEU A 79 -6.30 -27.31 -6.03
CA LEU A 79 -6.52 -25.87 -5.99
C LEU A 79 -5.56 -25.16 -6.95
N MET A 80 -6.11 -24.44 -7.91
CA MET A 80 -5.38 -23.59 -8.85
C MET A 80 -5.62 -22.13 -8.51
N VAL A 81 -4.55 -21.33 -8.44
CA VAL A 81 -4.60 -19.88 -8.20
C VAL A 81 -4.22 -19.14 -9.47
N GLY A 82 -5.06 -18.20 -9.89
CA GLY A 82 -4.83 -17.34 -11.04
C GLY A 82 -3.90 -16.19 -10.70
N LEU A 83 -2.89 -15.98 -11.55
CA LEU A 83 -1.92 -14.89 -11.43
C LEU A 83 -1.91 -14.07 -12.74
N VAL A 84 -1.45 -12.83 -12.64
CA VAL A 84 -1.22 -11.91 -13.77
C VAL A 84 0.27 -11.54 -13.84
N GLN A 85 0.82 -11.44 -15.06
CA GLN A 85 2.15 -10.86 -15.26
C GLN A 85 2.04 -9.36 -15.49
N GLN A 86 2.81 -8.59 -14.72
CA GLN A 86 2.77 -7.14 -14.79
C GLN A 86 4.18 -6.55 -14.76
N PRO A 87 4.48 -5.51 -15.55
CA PRO A 87 5.71 -4.75 -15.38
C PRO A 87 5.68 -4.02 -14.03
N ARG A 88 6.74 -4.18 -13.23
CA ARG A 88 6.91 -3.49 -11.94
C ARG A 88 8.28 -2.82 -11.90
N PRO A 89 8.41 -1.59 -12.46
CA PRO A 89 9.71 -0.94 -12.69
C PRO A 89 10.58 -0.76 -11.43
N PHE A 90 9.96 -0.67 -10.26
CA PHE A 90 10.66 -0.52 -8.97
C PHE A 90 11.03 -1.85 -8.31
N MET A 91 10.62 -2.98 -8.88
CA MET A 91 10.92 -4.33 -8.36
C MET A 91 11.82 -5.11 -9.30
N SER A 92 11.60 -4.99 -10.61
CA SER A 92 12.27 -5.81 -11.63
C SER A 92 12.21 -5.12 -12.99
N THR A 93 13.23 -5.37 -13.82
CA THR A 93 13.23 -4.99 -15.25
C THR A 93 12.32 -5.88 -16.09
N GLU A 94 12.05 -7.10 -15.63
CA GLU A 94 11.15 -8.07 -16.27
C GLU A 94 9.77 -8.09 -15.59
N PRO A 95 8.69 -8.43 -16.32
CA PRO A 95 7.38 -8.63 -15.72
C PRO A 95 7.39 -9.68 -14.61
N VAL A 96 6.65 -9.40 -13.55
CA VAL A 96 6.55 -10.27 -12.37
C VAL A 96 5.14 -10.84 -12.23
N TRP A 97 5.07 -12.11 -11.81
CA TRP A 97 3.82 -12.77 -11.49
C TRP A 97 3.23 -12.24 -10.19
N ASN A 98 1.94 -11.92 -10.22
CA ASN A 98 1.26 -11.23 -9.15
C ASN A 98 -0.17 -11.73 -9.00
N LEU A 99 -0.69 -11.65 -7.78
CA LEU A 99 -2.14 -11.64 -7.59
C LEU A 99 -2.72 -10.35 -8.18
N PRO A 100 -3.89 -10.41 -8.85
CA PRO A 100 -4.60 -9.23 -9.29
C PRO A 100 -4.89 -8.31 -8.12
N ARG A 101 -4.71 -7.01 -8.32
CA ARG A 101 -4.90 -6.02 -7.26
C ARG A 101 -4.90 -4.61 -7.79
N GLY A 102 -5.49 -3.71 -7.03
CA GLY A 102 -5.31 -2.29 -7.24
C GLY A 102 -5.89 -1.44 -6.12
N PHE A 103 -5.72 -0.13 -6.26
CA PHE A 103 -6.16 0.85 -5.28
C PHE A 103 -7.67 1.08 -5.38
N MET A 104 -8.27 1.50 -4.28
CA MET A 104 -9.65 1.96 -4.33
C MET A 104 -9.76 3.32 -5.03
N ASP A 105 -10.80 3.48 -5.83
CA ASP A 105 -11.22 4.79 -6.30
C ASP A 105 -11.90 5.60 -5.18
N PRO A 106 -11.92 6.94 -5.25
CA PRO A 106 -12.60 7.76 -4.26
C PRO A 106 -14.09 7.40 -4.11
N GLY A 107 -14.48 6.97 -2.92
CA GLY A 107 -15.86 6.56 -2.59
C GLY A 107 -16.16 5.08 -2.87
N GLU A 108 -15.19 4.32 -3.37
CA GLU A 108 -15.30 2.87 -3.58
C GLU A 108 -15.09 2.11 -2.25
N THR A 109 -15.80 1.00 -2.09
CA THR A 109 -15.53 0.02 -1.01
C THR A 109 -14.48 -1.01 -1.47
N HIS A 110 -13.78 -1.66 -0.53
CA HIS A 110 -12.84 -2.73 -0.88
C HIS A 110 -13.45 -3.84 -1.74
N PHE A 111 -14.74 -4.15 -1.52
CA PHE A 111 -15.45 -5.16 -2.32
C PHE A 111 -15.71 -4.68 -3.75
N GLU A 112 -16.11 -3.43 -3.94
CA GLU A 112 -16.29 -2.85 -5.28
C GLU A 112 -14.95 -2.79 -6.02
N SER A 113 -13.89 -2.39 -5.33
CA SER A 113 -12.51 -2.39 -5.85
C SER A 113 -12.08 -3.79 -6.29
N ALA A 114 -12.25 -4.81 -5.45
CA ALA A 114 -11.97 -6.21 -5.81
C ALA A 114 -12.73 -6.67 -7.07
N VAL A 115 -14.03 -6.35 -7.16
CA VAL A 115 -14.84 -6.75 -8.33
C VAL A 115 -14.39 -6.02 -9.61
N ARG A 116 -14.00 -4.74 -9.49
CA ARG A 116 -13.50 -3.93 -10.60
C ARG A 116 -12.13 -4.42 -11.08
N GLU A 117 -11.16 -4.55 -10.18
CA GLU A 117 -9.79 -4.97 -10.48
C GLU A 117 -9.77 -6.38 -11.09
N LEU A 118 -10.51 -7.33 -10.50
CA LEU A 118 -10.65 -8.67 -11.05
C LEU A 118 -11.20 -8.67 -12.50
N LYS A 119 -12.12 -7.75 -12.81
CA LYS A 119 -12.67 -7.60 -14.16
C LYS A 119 -11.65 -6.95 -15.10
N GLU A 120 -10.93 -5.94 -14.64
CA GLU A 120 -9.96 -5.19 -15.44
C GLU A 120 -8.72 -6.03 -15.78
N GLU A 121 -8.18 -6.75 -14.81
CA GLU A 121 -6.91 -7.48 -14.96
C GLU A 121 -7.09 -8.92 -15.45
N VAL A 122 -8.21 -9.58 -15.10
CA VAL A 122 -8.44 -11.00 -15.41
C VAL A 122 -9.61 -11.20 -16.39
N GLY A 123 -10.42 -10.17 -16.65
CA GLY A 123 -11.62 -10.28 -17.50
C GLY A 123 -12.77 -11.06 -16.86
N ALA A 124 -12.67 -11.41 -15.57
CA ALA A 124 -13.66 -12.22 -14.88
C ALA A 124 -14.80 -11.36 -14.32
N LYS A 125 -16.03 -11.90 -14.33
CA LYS A 125 -17.19 -11.24 -13.71
C LYS A 125 -17.22 -11.59 -12.22
N GLY A 126 -16.64 -10.72 -11.38
CA GLY A 126 -16.50 -10.92 -9.93
C GLY A 126 -17.82 -11.14 -9.18
N GLY A 127 -18.81 -10.26 -9.38
CA GLY A 127 -20.21 -10.44 -8.94
C GLY A 127 -20.40 -11.15 -7.58
N LYS A 128 -21.33 -12.12 -7.52
CA LYS A 128 -21.65 -12.89 -6.31
C LYS A 128 -20.60 -13.95 -5.92
N ARG A 129 -19.49 -14.06 -6.66
CA ARG A 129 -18.46 -15.08 -6.45
C ARG A 129 -17.22 -14.54 -5.74
N VAL A 130 -17.15 -13.22 -5.55
CA VAL A 130 -16.15 -12.58 -4.69
C VAL A 130 -16.67 -12.60 -3.26
N PHE A 131 -15.80 -12.93 -2.32
CA PHE A 131 -16.07 -12.90 -0.89
C PHE A 131 -14.78 -12.51 -0.16
N LEU A 132 -14.92 -11.94 1.03
CA LEU A 132 -13.77 -11.60 1.87
C LEU A 132 -13.15 -12.88 2.41
N LEU A 133 -11.84 -13.03 2.23
CA LEU A 133 -11.09 -14.09 2.89
C LEU A 133 -10.81 -13.67 4.33
N ASP A 134 -11.13 -14.54 5.29
CA ASP A 134 -10.82 -14.30 6.70
C ASP A 134 -9.30 -14.19 6.90
N GLY A 135 -8.87 -13.30 7.80
CA GLY A 135 -7.46 -13.11 8.14
C GLY A 135 -7.11 -11.67 8.49
N ASP A 136 -5.82 -11.45 8.71
CA ASP A 136 -5.28 -10.10 8.90
C ASP A 136 -5.23 -9.36 7.55
N PRO A 137 -5.50 -8.03 7.51
CA PRO A 137 -5.31 -7.24 6.31
C PRO A 137 -3.87 -7.37 5.78
N VAL A 138 -3.74 -7.54 4.47
CA VAL A 138 -2.44 -7.55 3.79
C VAL A 138 -2.18 -6.19 3.17
N ASN A 139 -0.91 -5.80 3.10
CA ASN A 139 -0.51 -4.57 2.43
C ASN A 139 -0.59 -4.77 0.90
N PRO A 140 -1.51 -4.13 0.17
CA PRO A 140 -1.58 -4.22 -1.29
C PRO A 140 -0.41 -3.49 -1.97
N ASN A 141 0.28 -2.61 -1.23
CA ASN A 141 1.28 -1.71 -1.77
C ASN A 141 2.66 -2.37 -1.90
N SER A 142 2.82 -3.15 -2.97
CA SER A 142 4.10 -3.78 -3.32
C SER A 142 5.13 -2.80 -3.92
N THR A 143 4.79 -1.51 -4.07
CA THR A 143 5.61 -0.55 -4.82
C THR A 143 6.39 0.40 -3.90
N PHE A 144 5.87 0.70 -2.71
CA PHE A 144 6.47 1.72 -1.83
C PHE A 144 6.89 1.20 -0.45
N PHE A 145 6.46 0.01 -0.02
CA PHE A 145 6.76 -0.51 1.32
C PHE A 145 7.15 -1.98 1.30
N VAL A 146 8.19 -2.30 2.06
CA VAL A 146 8.56 -3.67 2.40
C VAL A 146 7.55 -4.18 3.43
N THR A 147 6.94 -5.33 3.18
CA THR A 147 6.03 -5.97 4.15
C THR A 147 6.87 -6.63 5.24
N VAL A 148 7.02 -5.93 6.37
CA VAL A 148 7.60 -6.48 7.61
C VAL A 148 6.60 -7.48 8.19
N GLY A 149 6.94 -8.77 8.19
CA GLY A 149 6.09 -9.83 8.77
C GLY A 149 5.97 -9.71 10.31
N LYS A 150 5.07 -10.48 10.93
CA LYS A 150 4.85 -10.49 12.41
C LYS A 150 6.10 -10.72 13.27
N ASN A 151 7.21 -11.19 12.66
CA ASN A 151 8.49 -11.47 13.32
C ASN A 151 9.68 -10.72 12.70
N ASP A 152 9.41 -9.76 11.82
CA ASP A 152 10.44 -8.98 11.16
C ASP A 152 10.55 -7.65 11.92
N ASP A 153 11.65 -7.46 12.63
CA ASP A 153 11.87 -6.32 13.52
C ASP A 153 12.36 -5.07 12.76
N GLY A 154 12.42 -5.16 11.43
CA GLY A 154 12.84 -4.06 10.57
C GLY A 154 14.29 -3.66 10.80
N THR A 155 15.13 -4.58 11.27
CA THR A 155 16.57 -4.38 11.37
C THR A 155 17.31 -5.12 10.25
N ASP A 156 17.77 -4.36 9.27
CA ASP A 156 19.05 -4.66 8.59
C ASP A 156 20.20 -4.03 9.41
#